data_AF-A0A8J2KSQ5-F1
#
_entry.id   AF-A0A8J2KSQ5-F1
#
_cell.length_a   1.000
_cell.length_b   1.000
_cell.length_c   1.000
_cell.angle_alpha   90.00
_cell.angle_beta   90.00
_cell.angle_gamma   90.00
#
_symmetry.space_group_name_H-M   'P 1'
#
loop_
_entity.id
_entity.type
_entity.pdbx_description
1 polymer ?
#
loop_
_entity_poly.entity_id
_entity_poly.type
_entity_poly.pdbx_seq_one_letter_code
_entity_poly.pdbx_strand_id
1 'polypeptide(L)'
;MLPHRFNKRQFSWLDHVALLVLCVLQREGKSDNWKLGNGILVYENQLHELSSIIRTVSPERKKRLKSQVQLTFQKYFKTIEHVTNTVLEVMKNRVFVHTAQSVNDWNENPYNMVRRSPIFNPTIASRTPGFTAVILAYDRMSSLLQVIERVANVPSLAKILVVWNNQIKKPPGALSWPKISKPLKIIQTSANKMSNRFYPYEEIETEAVFALDDDIIMLTPDEIEFGFE
;
A
#
# COMPACT_ATOMS: atom_id res chain seq x y z
N MET A 1 3.54 -60.14 29.31
CA MET A 1 3.18 -59.65 27.96
C MET A 1 3.90 -58.33 27.72
N LEU A 2 4.61 -58.25 26.60
CA LEU A 2 5.72 -57.32 26.32
C LEU A 2 5.28 -55.87 26.03
N PRO A 3 6.15 -54.87 26.29
CA PRO A 3 5.93 -53.48 25.90
C PRO A 3 6.33 -53.26 24.43
N HIS A 4 5.47 -52.64 23.63
CA HIS A 4 5.82 -52.25 22.26
C HIS A 4 6.60 -50.93 22.26
N ARG A 5 7.92 -51.06 22.07
CA ARG A 5 8.86 -49.99 21.73
C ARG A 5 8.36 -49.25 20.48
N PHE A 6 7.97 -47.98 20.63
CA PHE A 6 7.89 -47.06 19.50
C PHE A 6 9.30 -46.82 18.96
N ASN A 7 9.52 -47.29 17.74
CA ASN A 7 10.81 -47.34 17.08
C ASN A 7 11.22 -45.94 16.57
N LYS A 8 12.37 -45.42 17.00
CA LYS A 8 12.94 -44.10 16.67
C LYS A 8 13.34 -43.90 15.18
N ARG A 9 12.81 -44.69 14.25
CA ARG A 9 13.19 -44.67 12.82
C ARG A 9 12.12 -44.14 11.86
N GLN A 10 10.99 -43.64 12.36
CA GLN A 10 9.89 -43.16 11.51
C GLN A 10 9.91 -41.66 11.20
N PHE A 11 10.88 -40.90 11.73
CA PHE A 11 10.98 -39.45 11.54
C PHE A 11 11.86 -38.99 10.35
N SER A 12 12.40 -39.91 9.54
CA SER A 12 13.25 -39.54 8.40
C SER A 12 12.48 -38.99 7.20
N TRP A 13 11.20 -39.34 7.03
CA TRP A 13 10.41 -38.92 5.87
C TRP A 13 9.73 -37.56 6.07
N LEU A 14 9.41 -37.20 7.31
CA LEU A 14 8.88 -35.87 7.66
C LEU A 14 9.95 -34.78 7.47
N ASP A 15 11.23 -35.10 7.63
CA ASP A 15 12.34 -34.16 7.38
C ASP A 15 12.54 -33.82 5.89
N HIS A 16 12.12 -34.69 4.98
CA HIS A 16 12.20 -34.48 3.53
C HIS A 16 10.93 -33.87 2.94
N VAL A 17 9.76 -34.14 3.53
CA VAL A 17 8.47 -33.61 3.06
C VAL A 17 8.16 -32.22 3.63
N ALA A 18 8.83 -31.80 4.72
CA ALA A 18 8.68 -30.46 5.29
C ALA A 18 9.19 -29.29 4.41
N LEU A 19 9.71 -29.56 3.20
CA LEU A 19 10.07 -28.53 2.21
C LEU A 19 8.93 -28.23 1.20
N LEU A 20 7.79 -28.89 1.31
CA LEU A 20 6.64 -28.73 0.43
C LEU A 20 5.47 -28.03 1.14
N VAL A 21 5.67 -26.79 1.58
CA VAL A 21 4.54 -25.88 1.87
C VAL A 21 4.87 -24.50 1.32
N LEU A 22 4.65 -24.36 0.02
CA LEU A 22 4.06 -23.20 -0.68
C LEU A 22 3.97 -23.53 -2.18
N CYS A 23 3.39 -24.69 -2.50
CA CYS A 23 2.97 -24.99 -3.85
C CYS A 23 1.54 -24.45 -4.02
N VAL A 24 1.40 -23.14 -4.17
CA VAL A 24 0.20 -22.59 -4.83
C VAL A 24 0.48 -22.75 -6.32
N LEU A 25 -0.23 -23.70 -6.94
CA LEU A 25 -0.24 -23.89 -8.39
C LEU A 25 -0.64 -22.57 -9.07
N GLN A 26 0.35 -21.79 -9.51
CA GLN A 26 0.10 -20.70 -10.44
C GLN A 26 0.06 -21.29 -11.85
N ARG A 27 -1.15 -21.65 -12.30
CA ARG A 27 -1.41 -21.73 -13.75
C ARG A 27 -1.34 -20.30 -14.28
N GLU A 28 -0.37 -20.10 -15.15
CA GLU A 28 -0.21 -18.97 -16.07
C GLU A 28 0.33 -17.65 -15.49
N GLY A 29 1.60 -17.39 -15.84
CA GLY A 29 1.97 -16.15 -16.52
C GLY A 29 1.84 -14.83 -15.75
N LYS A 30 2.65 -14.64 -14.71
CA LYS A 30 3.33 -13.35 -14.45
C LYS A 30 4.39 -13.50 -13.36
N SER A 31 5.55 -12.95 -13.66
CA SER A 31 6.85 -13.24 -13.07
C SER A 31 7.14 -12.53 -11.73
N ASP A 32 8.14 -13.06 -11.05
CA ASP A 32 9.07 -12.39 -10.12
C ASP A 32 8.76 -12.21 -8.63
N ASN A 33 7.52 -12.36 -8.15
CA ASN A 33 7.23 -12.08 -6.73
C ASN A 33 7.77 -13.10 -5.71
N TRP A 34 8.10 -14.34 -6.10
CA TRP A 34 8.64 -15.35 -5.17
C TRP A 34 10.15 -15.19 -4.91
N LYS A 35 10.84 -14.38 -5.72
CA LYS A 35 12.27 -14.09 -5.56
C LYS A 35 12.56 -13.23 -4.32
N LEU A 36 11.53 -12.63 -3.69
CA LEU A 36 11.63 -11.80 -2.49
C LEU A 36 11.95 -12.56 -1.17
N GLY A 37 12.35 -13.82 -1.22
CA GLY A 37 13.33 -14.33 -0.23
C GLY A 37 12.93 -15.50 0.65
N ASN A 38 11.76 -16.12 0.49
CA ASN A 38 11.28 -17.10 1.48
C ASN A 38 10.94 -18.51 0.96
N GLY A 39 11.21 -18.80 -0.32
CA GLY A 39 10.94 -20.11 -0.91
C GLY A 39 12.00 -20.57 -1.91
N ILE A 40 11.93 -21.83 -2.30
CA ILE A 40 12.66 -22.39 -3.45
C ILE A 40 11.59 -22.76 -4.47
N LEU A 41 11.58 -22.10 -5.63
CA LEU A 41 10.73 -22.51 -6.73
C LEU A 41 11.38 -23.71 -7.42
N VAL A 42 10.62 -24.79 -7.53
CA VAL A 42 10.99 -25.96 -8.31
C VAL A 42 9.88 -26.21 -9.31
N TYR A 43 10.20 -26.23 -10.59
CA TYR A 43 9.27 -26.58 -11.63
C TYR A 43 9.10 -28.11 -11.70
N GLU A 44 7.95 -28.57 -12.19
CA GLU A 44 7.63 -29.99 -12.27
C GLU A 44 8.68 -30.80 -13.07
N ASN A 45 9.20 -30.21 -14.15
CA ASN A 45 10.27 -30.79 -14.95
C ASN A 45 11.62 -30.90 -14.22
N GLN A 46 11.82 -30.18 -13.11
CA GLN A 46 13.06 -30.15 -12.31
C GLN A 46 12.96 -30.98 -11.01
N LEU A 47 11.85 -31.69 -10.79
CA LEU A 47 11.65 -32.48 -9.57
C LEU A 47 12.72 -33.57 -9.38
N HIS A 48 13.25 -34.11 -10.47
CA HIS A 48 14.33 -35.12 -10.42
C HIS A 48 15.66 -34.54 -9.90
N GLU A 49 15.87 -33.23 -10.05
CA GLU A 49 17.04 -32.50 -9.54
C GLU A 49 16.83 -31.93 -8.14
N LEU A 50 15.70 -32.18 -7.50
CA LEU A 50 15.39 -31.60 -6.19
C LEU A 50 16.44 -31.93 -5.13
N SER A 51 17.04 -33.12 -5.19
CA SER A 51 18.11 -33.51 -4.28
C SER A 51 19.41 -32.72 -4.51
N SER A 52 19.76 -32.40 -5.75
CA SER A 52 20.93 -31.58 -6.07
C SER A 52 20.68 -30.12 -5.71
N ILE A 53 19.49 -29.60 -6.01
CA ILE A 53 19.05 -28.24 -5.64
C ILE A 53 19.06 -28.06 -4.12
N ILE A 54 18.55 -29.02 -3.34
CA ILE A 54 18.59 -28.91 -1.88
C ILE A 54 20.03 -28.97 -1.37
N ARG A 55 20.91 -29.74 -2.01
CA ARG A 55 22.33 -29.82 -1.62
C ARG A 55 23.08 -28.51 -1.85
N THR A 56 22.78 -27.76 -2.91
CA THR A 56 23.42 -26.46 -3.19
C THR A 56 23.02 -25.35 -2.22
N VAL A 57 21.90 -25.50 -1.50
CA VAL A 57 21.44 -24.51 -0.51
C VAL A 57 22.30 -24.56 0.75
N SER A 58 22.76 -23.38 1.20
CA SER A 58 23.58 -23.22 2.40
C SER A 58 22.86 -23.74 3.67
N PRO A 59 23.61 -24.25 4.66
CA PRO A 59 23.01 -24.74 5.92
C PRO A 59 22.23 -23.66 6.67
N GLU A 60 22.69 -22.41 6.63
CA GLU A 60 21.99 -21.27 7.22
C GLU A 60 20.64 -21.00 6.54
N ARG A 61 20.61 -21.04 5.21
CA ARG A 61 19.38 -20.86 4.44
C ARG A 61 18.40 -22.01 4.67
N LYS A 62 18.88 -23.25 4.77
CA LYS A 62 18.05 -24.40 5.18
C LYS A 62 17.41 -24.19 6.53
N LYS A 63 18.16 -23.71 7.53
CA LYS A 63 17.62 -23.41 8.86
C LYS A 63 16.53 -22.35 8.80
N ARG A 64 16.76 -21.24 8.07
CA ARG A 64 15.76 -20.19 7.86
C ARG A 64 14.50 -20.71 7.20
N LEU A 65 14.64 -21.48 6.12
CA LEU A 65 13.51 -22.08 5.40
C LEU A 65 12.69 -23.00 6.32
N LYS A 66 13.34 -23.86 7.12
CA LYS A 66 12.66 -24.72 8.09
C LYS A 66 11.87 -23.90 9.13
N SER A 67 12.48 -22.87 9.70
CA SER A 67 11.79 -21.98 10.66
C SER A 67 10.61 -21.25 10.02
N GLN A 68 10.74 -20.81 8.77
CA GLN A 68 9.67 -20.12 8.04
C GLN A 68 8.48 -21.05 7.77
N VAL A 69 8.74 -22.29 7.35
CA VAL A 69 7.68 -23.28 7.13
C VAL A 69 6.95 -23.58 8.44
N GLN A 70 7.68 -23.78 9.53
CA GLN A 70 7.09 -24.00 10.85
C GLN A 70 6.22 -22.81 11.29
N LEU A 71 6.69 -21.58 11.08
CA LEU A 71 5.93 -20.37 11.38
C LEU A 71 4.65 -20.28 10.55
N THR A 72 4.76 -20.49 9.24
CA THR A 72 3.62 -20.44 8.30
C THR A 72 2.57 -21.49 8.68
N PHE A 73 3.01 -22.71 8.99
CA PHE A 73 2.13 -23.77 9.44
C PHE A 73 1.44 -23.42 10.76
N GLN A 74 2.18 -22.92 11.74
CA GLN A 74 1.63 -22.51 13.03
C GLN A 74 0.64 -21.33 12.92
N LYS A 75 0.89 -20.40 11.99
CA LYS A 75 0.08 -19.20 11.78
C LYS A 75 -1.23 -19.49 11.04
N TYR A 76 -1.19 -20.32 9.99
CA TYR A 76 -2.33 -20.47 9.08
C TYR A 76 -2.95 -21.88 9.04
N PHE A 77 -2.17 -22.92 9.32
CA PHE A 77 -2.59 -24.32 9.09
C PHE A 77 -2.70 -25.16 10.36
N LYS A 78 -2.48 -24.58 11.54
CA LYS A 78 -2.43 -25.30 12.82
C LYS A 78 -3.74 -26.01 13.16
N THR A 79 -4.88 -25.35 12.93
CA THR A 79 -6.23 -25.90 13.18
C THR A 79 -7.16 -25.50 12.04
N ILE A 80 -8.30 -26.19 11.93
CA ILE A 80 -9.33 -25.84 10.94
C ILE A 80 -9.82 -24.40 11.10
N GLU A 81 -9.89 -23.89 12.32
CA GLU A 81 -10.23 -22.50 12.62
C GLU A 81 -9.24 -21.51 11.99
N HIS A 82 -7.93 -21.77 12.12
CA HIS A 82 -6.89 -20.94 11.49
C HIS A 82 -7.01 -20.98 9.97
N VAL A 83 -7.28 -22.16 9.40
CA VAL A 83 -7.49 -22.31 7.96
C VAL A 83 -8.71 -21.51 7.51
N THR A 84 -9.83 -21.57 8.24
CA THR A 84 -11.03 -20.79 7.90
C THR A 84 -10.80 -19.28 8.00
N ASN A 85 -10.10 -18.82 9.04
CA ASN A 85 -9.75 -17.41 9.19
C ASN A 85 -8.83 -16.93 8.06
N THR A 86 -7.85 -17.75 7.69
CA THR A 86 -6.94 -17.49 6.55
C THR A 86 -7.72 -17.36 5.25
N VAL A 87 -8.67 -18.26 4.99
CA VAL A 87 -9.52 -18.21 3.79
C VAL A 87 -10.40 -16.95 3.79
N LEU A 88 -11.02 -16.61 4.92
CA LEU A 88 -11.80 -15.40 5.07
C LEU A 88 -10.95 -14.14 4.85
N GLU A 89 -9.71 -14.12 5.32
CA GLU A 89 -8.77 -13.02 5.12
C GLU A 89 -8.35 -12.91 3.64
N VAL A 90 -8.11 -14.02 2.95
CA VAL A 90 -7.88 -14.01 1.49
C VAL A 90 -9.10 -13.50 0.74
N MET A 91 -10.31 -13.92 1.12
CA MET A 91 -11.56 -13.42 0.52
C MET A 91 -11.73 -11.93 0.77
N LYS A 92 -11.51 -11.48 2.01
CA LYS A 92 -11.54 -10.06 2.39
C LYS A 92 -10.59 -9.25 1.52
N ASN A 93 -9.35 -9.71 1.34
CA ASN A 93 -8.35 -9.00 0.53
C ASN A 93 -8.73 -8.95 -0.96
N ARG A 94 -9.47 -9.95 -1.46
CA ARG A 94 -9.97 -9.96 -2.85
C ARG A 94 -11.18 -9.06 -3.06
N VAL A 95 -12.09 -9.01 -2.09
CA VAL A 95 -13.30 -8.17 -2.16
C VAL A 95 -12.96 -6.70 -1.88
N PHE A 96 -12.12 -6.47 -0.88
CA PHE A 96 -11.72 -5.14 -0.42
C PHE A 96 -10.25 -4.89 -0.73
N VAL A 97 -9.94 -4.72 -2.02
CA VAL A 97 -8.58 -4.48 -2.53
C VAL A 97 -7.87 -3.33 -1.80
N HIS A 98 -8.63 -2.33 -1.34
CA HIS A 98 -8.12 -1.16 -0.62
C HIS A 98 -7.68 -1.45 0.84
N THR A 99 -8.07 -2.59 1.41
CA THR A 99 -7.60 -3.04 2.74
C THR A 99 -6.70 -4.26 2.65
N ALA A 100 -6.32 -4.65 1.42
CA ALA A 100 -5.57 -5.86 1.20
C ALA A 100 -4.17 -5.74 1.79
N GLN A 101 -3.80 -6.71 2.63
CA GLN A 101 -2.44 -6.84 3.14
C GLN A 101 -1.47 -7.12 1.99
N SER A 102 -0.26 -6.55 2.09
CA SER A 102 0.81 -6.83 1.13
C SER A 102 1.24 -8.29 1.20
N VAL A 103 1.69 -8.86 0.08
CA VAL A 103 2.23 -10.24 0.00
C VAL A 103 3.38 -10.46 0.99
N ASN A 104 4.12 -9.40 1.33
CA ASN A 104 5.18 -9.47 2.33
C ASN A 104 4.64 -9.63 3.75
N ASP A 105 3.48 -9.04 4.07
CA ASP A 105 2.84 -9.10 5.39
C ASP A 105 2.43 -10.53 5.75
N TRP A 106 2.01 -11.30 4.74
CA TRP A 106 1.67 -12.72 4.89
C TRP A 106 2.86 -13.56 5.35
N ASN A 107 4.08 -13.17 4.98
CA ASN A 107 5.31 -13.91 5.24
C ASN A 107 6.09 -13.37 6.45
N GLU A 108 5.66 -12.24 7.03
CA GLU A 108 6.33 -11.65 8.17
C GLU A 108 6.02 -12.38 9.48
N ASN A 109 7.06 -12.48 10.30
CA ASN A 109 6.94 -12.98 11.65
C ASN A 109 6.16 -11.96 12.50
N PRO A 110 5.04 -12.35 13.16
CA PRO A 110 4.28 -11.44 14.02
C PRO A 110 5.12 -10.79 15.14
N TYR A 111 6.24 -11.41 15.54
CA TYR A 111 7.16 -10.83 16.52
C TYR A 111 8.10 -9.75 15.94
N ASN A 112 8.18 -9.61 14.61
CA ASN A 112 8.94 -8.56 13.93
C ASN A 112 8.11 -7.28 13.69
N MET A 113 6.82 -7.25 14.10
CA MET A 113 5.90 -6.13 13.89
C MET A 113 6.32 -4.81 14.57
N VAL A 114 7.36 -4.83 15.42
CA VAL A 114 7.86 -3.64 16.14
C VAL A 114 8.63 -2.67 15.23
N ARG A 115 8.83 -2.96 13.94
CA ARG A 115 9.64 -2.11 13.02
C ARG A 115 8.91 -1.52 11.82
N ARG A 116 7.59 -1.38 11.85
CA ARG A 116 6.90 -0.52 10.88
C ARG A 116 6.53 0.77 11.56
N SER A 117 7.31 1.83 11.31
CA SER A 117 6.88 3.17 11.64
C SER A 117 5.49 3.40 11.02
N PRO A 118 4.53 4.01 11.72
CA PRO A 118 3.17 4.22 11.21
C PRO A 118 3.12 5.02 9.91
N ILE A 119 4.23 5.68 9.54
CA ILE A 119 4.47 6.36 8.26
C ILE A 119 4.46 5.39 7.07
N PHE A 120 4.75 4.10 7.26
CA PHE A 120 4.87 3.11 6.18
C PHE A 120 3.71 2.10 6.15
N ASN A 121 2.51 2.48 6.57
CA ASN A 121 1.33 1.64 6.38
C ASN A 121 0.78 1.81 4.95
N PRO A 122 0.97 0.84 4.03
CA PRO A 122 0.52 0.96 2.63
C PRO A 122 -1.01 0.91 2.47
N THR A 123 -1.75 0.69 3.56
CA THR A 123 -3.21 0.54 3.58
C THR A 123 -3.98 1.86 3.45
N ILE A 124 -3.30 3.01 3.34
CA ILE A 124 -3.91 4.34 3.17
C ILE A 124 -3.59 4.96 1.79
N ALA A 125 -2.73 4.33 0.97
CA ALA A 125 -2.34 4.90 -0.32
C ALA A 125 -3.56 5.08 -1.23
N SER A 126 -3.83 6.33 -1.61
CA SER A 126 -5.00 6.67 -2.41
C SER A 126 -4.84 6.21 -3.86
N ARG A 127 -5.99 6.00 -4.53
CA ARG A 127 -6.13 5.32 -5.83
C ARG A 127 -5.67 6.16 -7.03
N THR A 128 -5.33 7.43 -6.84
CA THR A 128 -5.07 8.38 -7.92
C THR A 128 -3.61 8.82 -7.87
N PRO A 129 -2.80 8.61 -8.92
CA PRO A 129 -1.44 9.15 -8.97
C PRO A 129 -1.49 10.68 -8.95
N GLY A 130 -0.55 11.29 -8.25
CA GLY A 130 -0.42 12.75 -8.12
C GLY A 130 -0.86 13.30 -6.77
N PHE A 131 -1.08 14.62 -6.73
CA PHE A 131 -1.46 15.34 -5.52
C PHE A 131 -2.70 16.22 -5.72
N THR A 132 -3.38 16.56 -4.63
CA THR A 132 -4.50 17.50 -4.59
C THR A 132 -4.01 18.82 -4.01
N ALA A 133 -4.18 19.91 -4.75
CA ALA A 133 -3.85 21.24 -4.24
C ALA A 133 -5.01 21.80 -3.43
N VAL A 134 -4.76 22.21 -2.18
CA VAL A 134 -5.76 22.81 -1.28
C VAL A 134 -5.38 24.27 -1.04
N ILE A 135 -6.14 25.18 -1.65
CA ILE A 135 -5.88 26.63 -1.60
C ILE A 135 -6.86 27.28 -0.62
N LEU A 136 -6.35 27.90 0.44
CA LEU A 136 -7.17 28.69 1.35
C LEU A 136 -7.35 30.10 0.77
N ALA A 137 -8.59 30.47 0.43
CA ALA A 137 -8.93 31.75 -0.18
C ALA A 137 -9.78 32.62 0.73
N TYR A 138 -9.50 33.92 0.81
CA TYR A 138 -10.31 34.87 1.58
C TYR A 138 -10.95 35.97 0.71
N ASP A 139 -10.17 36.93 0.23
CA ASP A 139 -10.72 38.02 -0.62
C ASP A 139 -9.73 38.48 -1.71
N ARG A 140 -8.65 37.74 -1.94
CA ARG A 140 -7.63 38.10 -2.94
C ARG A 140 -7.88 37.41 -4.28
N MET A 141 -8.96 37.80 -4.95
CA MET A 141 -9.39 37.13 -6.18
C MET A 141 -8.31 37.16 -7.28
N SER A 142 -7.67 38.31 -7.50
CA SER A 142 -6.64 38.45 -8.54
C SER A 142 -5.45 37.53 -8.34
N SER A 143 -5.00 37.39 -7.09
CA SER A 143 -3.89 36.52 -6.73
C SER A 143 -4.31 35.04 -6.77
N LEU A 144 -5.50 34.72 -6.27
CA LEU A 144 -6.06 33.37 -6.30
C LEU A 144 -6.13 32.81 -7.73
N LEU A 145 -6.62 33.60 -8.68
CA LEU A 145 -6.71 33.18 -10.08
C LEU A 145 -5.33 32.86 -10.66
N GLN A 146 -4.33 33.68 -10.37
CA GLN A 146 -2.94 33.43 -10.80
C GLN A 146 -2.37 32.16 -10.17
N VAL A 147 -2.60 31.96 -8.87
CA VAL A 147 -2.16 30.74 -8.17
C VAL A 147 -2.80 29.50 -8.79
N ILE A 148 -4.11 29.53 -9.06
CA ILE A 148 -4.83 28.41 -9.70
C ILE A 148 -4.24 28.12 -11.08
N GLU A 149 -3.99 29.14 -11.90
CA GLU A 149 -3.40 28.94 -13.24
C GLU A 149 -1.99 28.34 -13.17
N ARG A 150 -1.16 28.77 -12.21
CA ARG A 150 0.19 28.22 -12.01
C ARG A 150 0.14 26.76 -11.59
N VAL A 151 -0.65 26.45 -10.58
CA VAL A 151 -0.80 25.09 -10.05
C VAL A 151 -1.43 24.16 -11.10
N ALA A 152 -2.38 24.66 -11.90
CA ALA A 152 -3.03 23.89 -12.97
C ALA A 152 -2.06 23.40 -14.07
N ASN A 153 -0.91 24.06 -14.24
CA ASN A 153 0.10 23.66 -15.22
C ASN A 153 1.04 22.55 -14.72
N VAL A 154 0.95 22.16 -13.45
CA VAL A 154 1.79 21.10 -12.87
C VAL A 154 1.32 19.73 -13.39
N PRO A 155 2.21 18.91 -13.99
CA PRO A 155 1.86 17.60 -14.54
C PRO A 155 1.21 16.66 -13.51
N SER A 156 1.81 16.53 -12.33
CA SER A 156 1.37 15.63 -11.26
C SER A 156 0.16 16.12 -10.46
N LEU A 157 -0.41 17.28 -10.81
CA LEU A 157 -1.65 17.74 -10.18
C LEU A 157 -2.85 16.88 -10.62
N ALA A 158 -3.57 16.33 -9.66
CA ALA A 158 -4.81 15.58 -9.91
C ALA A 158 -6.06 16.47 -9.83
N LYS A 159 -6.16 17.32 -8.79
CA LYS A 159 -7.36 18.13 -8.49
C LYS A 159 -6.98 19.40 -7.73
N ILE A 160 -7.76 20.47 -7.93
CA ILE A 160 -7.66 21.71 -7.16
C ILE A 160 -8.91 21.86 -6.29
N LEU A 161 -8.69 22.08 -5.00
CA LEU A 161 -9.71 22.38 -4.01
C LEU A 161 -9.50 23.78 -3.44
N VAL A 162 -10.44 24.68 -3.70
CA VAL A 162 -10.44 26.03 -3.14
C VAL A 162 -11.33 26.05 -1.90
N VAL A 163 -10.71 26.28 -0.74
CA VAL A 163 -11.40 26.46 0.53
C VAL A 163 -11.69 27.95 0.70
N TRP A 164 -12.94 28.33 0.42
CA TRP A 164 -13.43 29.69 0.52
C TRP A 164 -13.74 30.03 1.98
N ASN A 165 -12.89 30.88 2.56
CA ASN A 165 -12.84 31.20 3.98
C ASN A 165 -13.56 32.52 4.33
N ASN A 166 -14.22 33.15 3.35
CA ASN A 166 -14.96 34.40 3.51
C ASN A 166 -16.46 34.15 3.67
N GLN A 167 -17.00 34.67 4.79
CA GLN A 167 -18.39 34.45 5.19
C GLN A 167 -19.34 35.56 4.73
N ILE A 168 -18.78 36.72 4.46
CA ILE A 168 -19.53 37.90 4.04
C ILE A 168 -19.75 37.84 2.52
N LYS A 169 -18.69 37.51 1.79
CA LYS A 169 -18.69 37.45 0.32
C LYS A 169 -18.77 35.99 -0.11
N LYS A 170 -19.78 35.66 -0.92
CA LYS A 170 -19.88 34.33 -1.54
C LYS A 170 -18.78 34.14 -2.58
N PRO A 171 -18.37 32.89 -2.85
CA PRO A 171 -17.49 32.61 -3.97
C PRO A 171 -18.17 33.10 -5.27
N PRO A 172 -17.39 33.67 -6.21
CA PRO A 172 -17.95 34.18 -7.45
C PRO A 172 -18.48 33.03 -8.32
N GLY A 173 -19.40 33.37 -9.24
CA GLY A 173 -20.06 32.39 -10.10
C GLY A 173 -19.08 31.62 -11.00
N ALA A 174 -19.52 30.48 -11.55
CA ALA A 174 -18.66 29.57 -12.32
C ALA A 174 -17.89 30.25 -13.48
N LEU A 175 -18.41 31.33 -14.06
CA LEU A 175 -17.79 32.06 -15.17
C LEU A 175 -16.52 32.84 -14.80
N SER A 176 -16.33 33.21 -13.52
CA SER A 176 -15.17 34.01 -13.10
C SER A 176 -13.91 33.17 -12.86
N TRP A 177 -14.04 31.85 -12.85
CA TRP A 177 -12.95 30.93 -12.58
C TRP A 177 -12.19 30.63 -13.89
N PRO A 178 -10.87 30.38 -13.81
CA PRO A 178 -10.07 30.16 -15.00
C PRO A 178 -10.47 28.83 -15.64
N LYS A 179 -10.50 28.81 -16.98
CA LYS A 179 -10.78 27.59 -17.74
C LYS A 179 -9.54 26.71 -17.74
N ILE A 180 -9.48 25.80 -16.78
CA ILE A 180 -8.37 24.87 -16.62
C ILE A 180 -8.77 23.45 -17.05
N SER A 181 -7.77 22.65 -17.41
CA SER A 181 -7.96 21.25 -17.82
C SER A 181 -8.22 20.31 -16.65
N LYS A 182 -7.71 20.65 -15.46
CA LYS A 182 -7.82 19.85 -14.24
C LYS A 182 -9.11 20.18 -13.48
N PRO A 183 -9.72 19.24 -12.74
CA PRO A 183 -10.94 19.51 -11.98
C PRO A 183 -10.71 20.55 -10.87
N LEU A 184 -11.60 21.57 -10.81
CA LEU A 184 -11.63 22.61 -9.78
C LEU A 184 -12.90 22.48 -8.94
N LYS A 185 -12.75 22.38 -7.62
CA LYS A 185 -13.87 22.39 -6.66
C LYS A 185 -13.73 23.55 -5.70
N ILE A 186 -14.85 24.19 -5.35
CA ILE A 186 -14.91 25.26 -4.36
C ILE A 186 -15.79 24.82 -3.21
N ILE A 187 -15.26 24.93 -1.99
CA ILE A 187 -16.00 24.66 -0.75
C ILE A 187 -16.08 25.95 0.05
N GLN A 188 -17.30 26.40 0.33
CA GLN A 188 -17.53 27.50 1.26
C GLN A 188 -17.58 26.98 2.69
N THR A 189 -16.69 27.49 3.52
CA THR A 189 -16.63 27.17 4.96
C THR A 189 -17.68 27.98 5.72
N SER A 190 -17.99 27.59 6.96
CA SER A 190 -18.98 28.30 7.80
C SER A 190 -18.37 29.38 8.71
N ALA A 191 -17.09 29.27 9.03
CA ALA A 191 -16.37 30.21 9.90
C ALA A 191 -14.98 30.50 9.34
N ASN A 192 -14.51 31.74 9.49
CA ASN A 192 -13.16 32.13 9.08
C ASN A 192 -12.11 31.50 10.01
N LYS A 193 -11.49 30.39 9.58
CA LYS A 193 -10.43 29.71 10.34
C LYS A 193 -9.32 29.26 9.40
N MET A 194 -8.08 29.57 9.77
CA MET A 194 -6.90 29.13 9.00
C MET A 194 -6.78 27.58 8.99
N SER A 195 -7.28 26.91 10.03
CA SER A 195 -7.31 25.45 10.12
C SER A 195 -8.25 24.78 9.12
N ASN A 196 -9.13 25.52 8.44
CA ASN A 196 -10.06 24.95 7.47
C ASN A 196 -9.35 24.25 6.30
N ARG A 197 -8.11 24.62 5.97
CA ARG A 197 -7.33 23.94 4.92
C ARG A 197 -6.83 22.54 5.31
N PHE A 198 -6.88 22.19 6.60
CA PHE A 198 -6.41 20.90 7.11
C PHE A 198 -7.54 19.89 7.37
N TYR A 199 -8.78 20.24 7.01
CA TYR A 199 -9.89 19.32 7.16
C TYR A 199 -9.83 18.20 6.12
N PRO A 200 -10.15 16.94 6.46
CA PRO A 200 -10.17 15.84 5.52
C PRO A 200 -11.42 15.91 4.63
N TYR A 201 -11.40 16.81 3.64
CA TYR A 201 -12.49 16.94 2.67
C TYR A 201 -12.63 15.68 1.84
N GLU A 202 -13.88 15.29 1.54
CA GLU A 202 -14.19 14.11 0.73
C GLU A 202 -13.62 14.21 -0.69
N GLU A 203 -13.41 15.43 -1.18
CA GLU A 203 -12.82 15.68 -2.49
C GLU A 203 -11.31 15.42 -2.56
N ILE A 204 -10.63 15.28 -1.42
CA ILE A 204 -9.22 14.90 -1.36
C ILE A 204 -9.11 13.40 -1.59
N GLU A 205 -8.82 13.04 -2.84
CA GLU A 205 -8.70 11.66 -3.32
C GLU A 205 -7.25 11.27 -3.65
N THR A 206 -6.27 12.05 -3.24
CA THR A 206 -4.83 11.77 -3.46
C THR A 206 -4.11 11.56 -2.13
N GLU A 207 -2.98 10.87 -2.17
CA GLU A 207 -2.14 10.66 -0.99
C GLU A 207 -1.39 11.93 -0.59
N ALA A 208 -0.84 12.63 -1.57
CA ALA A 208 -0.18 13.90 -1.34
C ALA A 208 -1.20 15.05 -1.39
N VAL A 209 -1.07 15.97 -0.44
CA VAL A 209 -1.83 17.22 -0.39
C VAL A 209 -0.85 18.37 -0.44
N PHE A 210 -1.02 19.25 -1.42
CA PHE A 210 -0.26 20.48 -1.52
C PHE A 210 -1.09 21.64 -0.98
N ALA A 211 -0.85 22.05 0.26
CA ALA A 211 -1.59 23.11 0.93
C ALA A 211 -0.91 24.47 0.74
N LEU A 212 -1.65 25.47 0.26
CA LEU A 212 -1.13 26.81 -0.04
C LEU A 212 -2.15 27.92 0.24
N ASP A 213 -1.66 29.16 0.31
CA ASP A 213 -2.45 30.37 0.51
C ASP A 213 -2.69 31.11 -0.82
N ASP A 214 -3.70 31.99 -0.85
CA ASP A 214 -4.16 32.70 -2.05
C ASP A 214 -3.23 33.79 -2.60
N ASP A 215 -2.13 34.10 -1.91
CA ASP A 215 -1.15 35.13 -2.27
C ASP A 215 0.24 34.57 -2.66
N ILE A 216 0.42 33.25 -2.71
CA ILE A 216 1.70 32.62 -3.05
C ILE A 216 1.87 32.50 -4.57
N ILE A 217 2.22 33.61 -5.20
CA ILE A 217 2.41 33.70 -6.67
C ILE A 217 3.82 33.33 -7.17
N MET A 218 4.78 33.19 -6.25
CA MET A 218 6.20 33.01 -6.60
C MET A 218 6.59 31.59 -6.99
N LEU A 219 5.71 30.61 -6.75
CA LEU A 219 5.98 29.21 -7.04
C LEU A 219 5.89 28.92 -8.54
N THR A 220 6.94 28.32 -9.08
CA THR A 220 6.95 27.82 -10.45
C THR A 220 6.40 26.39 -10.52
N PRO A 221 5.78 25.98 -11.64
CA PRO A 221 5.30 24.62 -11.79
C PRO A 221 6.40 23.56 -11.61
N ASP A 222 7.62 23.86 -12.05
CA ASP A 222 8.77 22.97 -11.95
C ASP A 222 9.20 22.75 -10.49
N GLU A 223 9.17 23.79 -9.65
CA GLU A 223 9.45 23.66 -8.21
C GLU A 223 8.39 22.81 -7.48
N ILE A 224 7.12 22.94 -7.88
CA ILE A 224 6.02 22.17 -7.30
C ILE A 224 6.14 20.69 -7.72
N GLU A 225 6.44 20.43 -8.99
CA GLU A 225 6.67 19.08 -9.49
C GLU A 225 7.88 18.44 -8.81
N PHE A 226 9.00 19.17 -8.71
CA PHE A 226 10.20 18.70 -8.01
C PHE A 226 9.95 18.44 -6.52
N GLY A 227 9.09 19.23 -5.87
CA GLY A 227 8.71 18.99 -4.48
C GLY A 227 7.79 17.78 -4.27
N PHE A 228 7.17 17.28 -5.34
CA PHE A 228 6.32 16.09 -5.32
C PHE A 228 7.07 14.79 -5.63
N GLU A 229 8.09 14.84 -6.50
CA GLU A 229 9.01 13.72 -6.79
C GLU A 229 9.92 13.35 -5.60
#